data_AF-A0AAX2EJN4-F1
#
_entry.id   AF-A0AAX2EJN4-F1
#
_cell.length_a   1.000
_cell.length_b   1.000
_cell.length_c   1.000
_cell.angle_alpha   90.00
_cell.angle_beta   90.00
_cell.angle_gamma   90.00
#
_symmetry.space_group_name_H-M   'P 1'
#
loop_
_entity.id
_entity.type
_entity.pdbx_description
1 polymer ?
#
loop_
_entity_poly.entity_id
_entity_poly.type
_entity_poly.pdbx_seq_one_letter_code
_entity_poly.pdbx_strand_id
1 'polypeptide(L)'
;MKTKKLTLMAILVAIGVLGAQFLWFPTGVARAFPVQHAVNVITAVLLGPGPAVVVAFLIGLVRNMLGLGSLLAFPGGMLGALFAGLFYRFFRRKGAAAIGEMIGTGVLGSLLSVPIANLIMGQKAGALAFVPGFLASSITGSLLGWLIIRRLKTPQQLQKK
;
A
#
# COMPACT_ATOMS: atom_id res chain seq x y z
N MET A 1 -5.55 -10.68 -22.76
CA MET A 1 -5.55 -9.57 -21.76
C MET A 1 -5.27 -10.02 -20.32
N LYS A 2 -5.67 -11.23 -19.89
CA LYS A 2 -5.43 -11.73 -18.53
C LYS A 2 -3.93 -11.90 -18.19
N THR A 3 -3.13 -12.44 -19.11
CA THR A 3 -1.67 -12.65 -18.91
C THR A 3 -0.93 -11.35 -18.63
N LYS A 4 -1.12 -10.31 -19.47
CA LYS A 4 -0.49 -8.99 -19.27
C LYS A 4 -0.80 -8.39 -17.89
N LYS A 5 -2.05 -8.53 -17.43
CA LYS A 5 -2.48 -8.05 -16.10
C LYS A 5 -1.76 -8.82 -14.98
N LEU A 6 -1.70 -10.14 -15.09
CA LEU A 6 -1.02 -11.00 -14.12
C LEU A 6 0.48 -10.73 -14.08
N THR A 7 1.13 -10.57 -15.24
CA THR A 7 2.54 -10.21 -15.34
C THR A 7 2.82 -8.86 -14.70
N LEU A 8 1.97 -7.85 -14.93
CA LEU A 8 2.13 -6.54 -14.30
C LEU A 8 1.98 -6.63 -12.77
N MET A 9 1.01 -7.41 -12.27
CA MET A 9 0.87 -7.66 -10.84
C MET A 9 2.14 -8.33 -10.28
N ALA A 10 2.67 -9.36 -10.95
CA ALA A 10 3.89 -10.04 -10.51
C ALA A 10 5.10 -9.10 -10.45
N ILE A 11 5.29 -8.25 -11.46
CA ILE A 11 6.36 -7.23 -11.47
C ILE A 11 6.19 -6.24 -10.31
N LEU A 12 4.96 -5.77 -10.07
CA LEU A 12 4.68 -4.84 -8.97
C LEU A 12 4.88 -5.48 -7.60
N VAL A 13 4.55 -6.77 -7.44
CA VAL A 13 4.88 -7.54 -6.24
C VAL A 13 6.40 -7.61 -6.05
N ALA A 14 7.15 -7.95 -7.09
CA ALA A 14 8.62 -8.01 -7.02
C ALA A 14 9.23 -6.66 -6.61
N ILE A 15 8.77 -5.56 -7.22
CA ILE A 15 9.21 -4.19 -6.86
C ILE A 15 8.87 -3.89 -5.40
N GLY A 16 7.67 -4.22 -4.95
CA GLY A 16 7.23 -3.98 -3.57
C GLY A 16 8.03 -4.77 -2.54
N VAL A 17 8.35 -6.03 -2.84
CA VAL A 17 9.17 -6.90 -1.98
C VAL A 17 10.61 -6.39 -1.90
N LEU A 18 11.26 -6.18 -3.04
CA LEU A 18 12.66 -5.73 -3.09
C LEU A 18 12.82 -4.31 -2.57
N GLY A 19 11.94 -3.39 -2.96
CA GLY A 19 12.03 -1.99 -2.55
C GLY A 19 11.83 -1.80 -1.04
N ALA A 20 11.00 -2.63 -0.41
CA ALA A 20 10.85 -2.62 1.04
C ALA A 20 12.09 -3.13 1.80
N GLN A 21 13.00 -3.85 1.14
CA GLN A 21 14.25 -4.33 1.74
C GLN A 21 15.32 -3.23 1.77
N PHE A 22 15.38 -2.38 0.74
CA PHE A 22 16.40 -1.33 0.61
C PHE A 22 15.97 0.02 1.18
N LEU A 23 14.68 0.32 1.21
CA LEU A 23 14.15 1.62 1.65
C LEU A 23 13.12 1.43 2.76
N TRP A 24 13.60 1.37 4.00
CA TRP A 24 12.76 1.37 5.20
C TRP A 24 13.32 2.31 6.27
N PHE A 25 12.44 2.91 7.06
CA PHE A 25 12.83 3.75 8.20
C PHE A 25 12.18 3.24 9.49
N PRO A 26 12.91 3.24 10.62
CA PRO A 26 12.35 2.92 11.92
C PRO A 26 11.42 4.06 12.35
N THR A 27 10.16 3.74 12.66
CA THR A 27 9.16 4.70 13.17
C THR A 27 8.69 4.33 14.58
N GLY A 28 9.59 3.78 15.39
CA GLY A 28 9.29 3.21 16.71
C GLY A 28 8.89 1.73 16.59
N VAL A 29 7.67 1.40 17.02
CA VAL A 29 7.13 0.02 17.02
C VAL A 29 6.83 -0.55 15.62
N ALA A 30 6.85 0.29 14.58
CA ALA A 30 6.63 -0.12 13.20
C ALA A 30 7.79 0.31 12.30
N ARG A 31 8.00 -0.47 11.23
CA ARG A 31 8.88 -0.12 10.12
C ARG A 31 8.05 0.49 9.00
N ALA A 32 8.51 1.61 8.48
CA ALA A 32 7.85 2.33 7.40
C ALA A 32 8.44 1.89 6.05
N PHE A 33 7.58 1.50 5.11
CA PHE A 33 7.94 0.96 3.79
C PHE A 33 7.31 1.81 2.66
N PRO A 34 7.90 2.97 2.33
CA PRO A 34 7.32 3.91 1.35
C PRO A 34 7.11 3.27 -0.04
N VAL A 35 7.96 2.31 -0.44
CA VAL A 35 7.83 1.66 -1.75
C VAL A 35 6.53 0.85 -1.86
N GLN A 36 6.08 0.21 -0.78
CA GLN A 36 4.84 -0.55 -0.80
C GLN A 36 3.62 0.38 -1.04
N HIS A 37 3.57 1.52 -0.35
CA HIS A 37 2.51 2.50 -0.54
C HIS A 37 2.53 3.14 -1.94
N ALA A 38 3.72 3.34 -2.51
CA ALA A 38 3.85 3.77 -3.90
C ALA A 38 3.29 2.73 -4.87
N VAL A 39 3.63 1.45 -4.66
CA VAL A 39 3.10 0.32 -5.45
C VAL A 39 1.60 0.20 -5.31
N ASN A 40 1.03 0.40 -4.12
CA ASN A 40 -0.42 0.41 -3.91
C ASN A 40 -1.11 1.46 -4.80
N VAL A 41 -0.63 2.71 -4.79
CA VAL A 41 -1.19 3.80 -5.61
C VAL A 41 -1.07 3.49 -7.10
N ILE A 42 0.09 3.01 -7.55
CA ILE A 42 0.33 2.64 -8.95
C ILE A 42 -0.63 1.52 -9.37
N THR A 43 -0.73 0.46 -8.56
CA THR A 43 -1.58 -0.71 -8.86
C THR A 43 -3.06 -0.33 -8.84
N ALA A 44 -3.48 0.49 -7.88
CA ALA A 44 -4.84 1.00 -7.78
C ALA A 44 -5.26 1.77 -9.05
N VAL A 45 -4.37 2.63 -9.56
CA VAL A 45 -4.65 3.44 -10.74
C VAL A 45 -4.60 2.59 -12.03
N LEU A 46 -3.64 1.68 -12.16
CA LEU A 46 -3.48 0.87 -13.38
C LEU A 46 -4.47 -0.28 -13.48
N LEU A 47 -4.78 -0.93 -12.35
CA LEU A 47 -5.49 -2.22 -12.32
C LEU A 47 -6.79 -2.20 -11.51
N GLY A 48 -7.03 -1.17 -10.71
CA GLY A 48 -8.21 -1.04 -9.85
C GLY A 48 -8.09 -1.71 -8.47
N PRO A 49 -9.15 -1.66 -7.65
CA PRO A 49 -9.10 -2.01 -6.22
C PRO A 49 -8.78 -3.48 -5.96
N GLY A 50 -9.44 -4.42 -6.63
CA GLY A 50 -9.23 -5.86 -6.40
C GLY A 50 -7.77 -6.28 -6.61
N PRO A 51 -7.16 -6.02 -7.79
CA PRO A 51 -5.75 -6.31 -8.03
C PRO A 51 -4.79 -5.58 -7.08
N ALA A 52 -5.12 -4.35 -6.68
CA ALA A 52 -4.29 -3.60 -5.73
C ALA A 52 -4.23 -4.31 -4.37
N VAL A 53 -5.36 -4.79 -3.85
CA VAL A 53 -5.42 -5.55 -2.60
C VAL A 53 -4.63 -6.86 -2.71
N VAL A 54 -4.77 -7.59 -3.83
CA VAL A 54 -4.03 -8.84 -4.06
C VAL A 54 -2.53 -8.59 -4.10
N VAL A 55 -2.08 -7.54 -4.80
CA VAL A 55 -0.65 -7.17 -4.84
C VAL A 55 -0.14 -6.80 -3.46
N ALA A 56 -0.87 -5.99 -2.70
CA ALA A 56 -0.50 -5.61 -1.34
C ALA A 56 -0.39 -6.83 -0.40
N PHE A 57 -1.35 -7.76 -0.49
CA PHE A 57 -1.33 -9.01 0.25
C PHE A 57 -0.11 -9.87 -0.11
N LEU A 58 0.18 -10.06 -1.39
CA LEU A 58 1.31 -10.87 -1.85
C LEU A 58 2.65 -10.27 -1.42
N ILE A 59 2.80 -8.94 -1.48
CA ILE A 59 3.99 -8.25 -0.94
C ILE A 59 4.14 -8.55 0.55
N GLY A 60 3.06 -8.39 1.33
CA GLY A 60 3.05 -8.71 2.76
C GLY A 60 3.41 -10.17 3.04
N LEU A 61 2.82 -11.11 2.29
CA LEU A 61 3.03 -12.55 2.45
C LEU A 61 4.48 -12.93 2.20
N VAL A 62 5.03 -12.57 1.04
CA VAL A 62 6.42 -12.89 0.68
C VAL A 62 7.40 -12.29 1.69
N ARG A 63 7.18 -11.04 2.10
CA ARG A 63 8.05 -10.38 3.08
C ARG A 63 8.01 -11.05 4.45
N ASN A 64 6.85 -11.50 4.91
CA ASN A 64 6.74 -12.25 6.16
C ASN A 64 7.40 -13.63 6.06
N MET A 65 7.25 -14.35 4.93
CA MET A 65 7.96 -15.61 4.68
C MET A 65 9.48 -15.46 4.69
N LEU A 66 9.99 -14.32 4.23
CA LEU A 66 11.42 -13.98 4.25
C LEU A 66 11.91 -13.45 5.62
N GLY A 67 11.04 -13.34 6.63
CA GLY A 67 11.40 -12.77 7.95
C GLY A 67 11.65 -11.26 7.95
N LEU A 68 11.31 -10.57 6.86
CA LEU A 68 11.53 -9.12 6.68
C LEU A 68 10.28 -8.28 7.01
N GLY A 69 9.12 -8.94 7.06
CA GLY A 69 7.81 -8.34 7.28
C GLY A 69 7.38 -8.31 8.75
N SER A 70 6.19 -7.75 8.96
CA SER A 70 5.44 -7.84 10.21
C SER A 70 3.98 -8.15 9.86
N LEU A 71 3.27 -8.82 10.77
CA LEU A 71 1.83 -9.07 10.62
C LEU A 71 1.02 -7.76 10.57
N LEU A 72 1.54 -6.67 11.14
CA LEU A 72 0.94 -5.34 11.09
C LEU A 72 0.92 -4.74 9.67
N ALA A 73 1.74 -5.28 8.75
CA ALA A 73 1.79 -4.78 7.38
C ALA A 73 0.58 -5.22 6.54
N PHE A 74 -0.16 -6.27 6.95
CA PHE A 74 -1.33 -6.75 6.19
C PHE A 74 -2.53 -5.79 6.29
N PRO A 75 -3.05 -5.44 7.49
CA PRO A 75 -4.22 -4.55 7.58
C PRO A 75 -3.93 -3.19 6.94
N GLY A 76 -2.76 -2.61 7.26
CA GLY A 76 -2.30 -1.36 6.68
C GLY A 76 -2.24 -1.41 5.16
N GLY A 77 -1.39 -2.29 4.62
CA GLY A 77 -1.15 -2.37 3.18
C GLY A 77 -2.39 -2.70 2.35
N MET A 78 -3.23 -3.62 2.84
CA MET A 78 -4.44 -4.05 2.12
C MET A 78 -5.54 -2.99 2.16
N LEU A 79 -5.77 -2.34 3.31
CA LEU A 79 -6.73 -1.25 3.40
C LEU A 79 -6.29 -0.03 2.61
N GLY A 80 -5.01 0.35 2.68
CA GLY A 80 -4.44 1.38 1.83
C GLY A 80 -4.75 1.13 0.36
N ALA A 81 -4.38 -0.06 -0.14
CA ALA A 81 -4.58 -0.44 -1.53
C ALA A 81 -6.06 -0.43 -1.94
N LEU A 82 -6.94 -0.90 -1.06
CA LEU A 82 -8.39 -0.88 -1.28
C LEU A 82 -8.90 0.55 -1.43
N PHE A 83 -8.61 1.42 -0.46
CA PHE A 83 -9.06 2.81 -0.47
C PHE A 83 -8.45 3.61 -1.62
N ALA A 84 -7.17 3.38 -1.95
CA ALA A 84 -6.53 3.95 -3.14
C ALA A 84 -7.30 3.58 -4.42
N GLY A 85 -7.66 2.31 -4.56
CA GLY A 85 -8.43 1.80 -5.70
C GLY A 85 -9.86 2.34 -5.75
N LEU A 86 -10.55 2.41 -4.60
CA LEU A 86 -11.91 2.95 -4.50
C LEU A 86 -11.95 4.44 -4.81
N PHE A 87 -11.06 5.23 -4.20
CA PHE A 87 -11.01 6.68 -4.43
C PHE A 87 -10.66 6.99 -5.89
N TYR A 88 -9.71 6.26 -6.50
CA TYR A 88 -9.47 6.40 -7.92
C TYR A 88 -10.71 6.04 -8.76
N ARG A 89 -11.42 4.96 -8.42
CA ARG A 89 -12.62 4.52 -9.14
C ARG A 89 -13.75 5.55 -9.07
N PHE A 90 -13.95 6.18 -7.92
CA PHE A 90 -15.00 7.19 -7.71
C PHE A 90 -14.62 8.54 -8.31
N PHE A 91 -13.47 9.10 -7.94
CA PHE A 91 -13.09 10.46 -8.33
C PHE A 91 -12.41 10.55 -9.70
N ARG A 92 -11.90 9.42 -10.23
CA ARG A 92 -11.17 9.35 -11.51
C ARG A 92 -9.93 10.26 -11.59
N ARG A 93 -9.40 10.67 -10.45
CA ARG A 93 -8.20 11.50 -10.31
C ARG A 93 -7.07 10.68 -9.71
N LYS A 94 -5.88 10.71 -10.32
CA LYS A 94 -4.70 10.01 -9.81
C LYS A 94 -4.33 10.43 -8.38
N GLY A 95 -4.52 11.71 -8.05
CA GLY A 95 -4.29 12.21 -6.68
C GLY A 95 -5.27 11.65 -5.65
N ALA A 96 -6.49 11.29 -6.05
CA ALA A 96 -7.46 10.66 -5.15
C ALA A 96 -6.98 9.28 -4.69
N ALA A 97 -6.25 8.54 -5.53
CA ALA A 97 -5.64 7.27 -5.14
C ALA A 97 -4.64 7.45 -4.00
N ALA A 98 -3.81 8.50 -4.05
CA ALA A 98 -2.84 8.79 -3.00
C ALA A 98 -3.53 9.16 -1.68
N ILE A 99 -4.58 9.98 -1.73
CA ILE A 99 -5.39 10.32 -0.55
C ILE A 99 -6.05 9.05 0.04
N GLY A 100 -6.59 8.19 -0.83
CA GLY A 100 -7.16 6.91 -0.40
C GLY A 100 -6.14 6.02 0.31
N GLU A 101 -4.92 5.91 -0.22
CA GLU A 101 -3.82 5.19 0.44
C GLU A 101 -3.49 5.79 1.82
N MET A 102 -3.38 7.12 1.91
CA MET A 102 -3.07 7.83 3.17
C MET A 102 -4.11 7.55 4.25
N ILE A 103 -5.40 7.61 3.90
CA ILE A 103 -6.51 7.34 4.83
C ILE A 103 -6.56 5.85 5.18
N GLY A 104 -6.50 4.99 4.17
CA GLY A 104 -6.64 3.54 4.32
C GLY A 104 -5.52 2.94 5.16
N THR A 105 -4.27 3.30 4.91
CA THR A 105 -3.12 2.82 5.69
C THR A 105 -2.97 3.60 6.99
N GLY A 106 -2.94 4.93 6.91
CA GLY A 106 -2.53 5.79 8.02
C GLY A 106 -3.53 5.86 9.16
N VAL A 107 -4.83 5.82 8.85
CA VAL A 107 -5.90 5.93 9.85
C VAL A 107 -6.54 4.57 10.10
N LEU A 108 -7.15 3.96 9.08
CA LEU A 108 -7.91 2.72 9.30
C LEU A 108 -7.00 1.51 9.54
N GLY A 109 -5.95 1.39 8.73
CA GLY A 109 -4.97 0.32 8.80
C GLY A 109 -4.18 0.30 10.10
N SER A 110 -3.77 1.48 10.59
CA SER A 110 -3.08 1.61 11.87
C SER A 110 -3.97 1.23 13.05
N LEU A 111 -5.25 1.63 13.05
CA LEU A 111 -6.23 1.27 14.08
C LEU A 111 -6.53 -0.24 14.08
N LEU A 112 -6.68 -0.87 12.91
CA LEU A 112 -6.86 -2.33 12.82
C LEU A 112 -5.60 -3.12 13.15
N SER A 113 -4.42 -2.49 13.12
CA SER A 113 -3.16 -3.13 13.52
C SER A 113 -3.04 -3.26 15.04
N VAL A 114 -3.79 -2.48 15.82
CA VAL A 114 -3.78 -2.48 17.29
C VAL A 114 -4.22 -3.83 17.89
N PRO A 115 -5.36 -4.43 17.53
CA PRO A 115 -5.74 -5.74 18.05
C PRO A 115 -4.73 -6.81 17.67
N ILE A 116 -4.13 -6.73 16.47
CA ILE A 116 -3.10 -7.69 16.03
C ILE A 116 -1.83 -7.51 16.88
N ALA A 117 -1.39 -6.28 17.14
CA ALA A 117 -0.24 -6.00 17.99
C ALA A 117 -0.45 -6.49 19.43
N ASN A 118 -1.64 -6.26 19.99
CA ASN A 118 -1.94 -6.59 21.38
C ASN A 118 -2.20 -8.08 21.60
N LEU A 119 -2.96 -8.73 20.71
CA LEU A 119 -3.37 -10.14 20.87
C LEU A 119 -2.32 -11.12 20.35
N ILE A 120 -1.65 -10.79 19.24
CA ILE A 120 -0.76 -11.73 18.55
C ILE A 120 0.70 -11.43 18.88
N MET A 121 1.08 -10.16 19.00
CA MET A 121 2.47 -9.75 19.25
C MET A 121 2.77 -9.43 20.72
N GLY A 122 1.77 -9.51 21.62
CA GLY A 122 1.92 -9.28 23.06
C GLY A 122 2.35 -7.85 23.43
N GLN A 123 2.26 -6.89 22.51
CA GLN A 123 2.66 -5.51 22.77
C GLN A 123 1.55 -4.75 23.49
N LYS A 124 1.88 -3.94 24.50
CA LYS A 124 0.93 -3.02 25.15
C LYS A 124 0.98 -1.64 24.50
N ALA A 125 0.86 -1.60 23.18
CA ALA A 125 0.91 -0.35 22.42
C ALA A 125 -0.50 0.20 22.21
N GLY A 126 -0.74 1.44 22.64
CA GLY A 126 -2.00 2.14 22.40
C GLY A 126 -2.22 2.42 20.91
N ALA A 127 -3.49 2.60 20.51
CA ALA A 127 -3.85 2.78 19.11
C ALA A 127 -3.13 3.93 18.41
N LEU A 128 -2.87 5.00 19.16
CA LEU A 128 -2.18 6.19 18.67
C LEU A 128 -0.67 6.01 18.50
N ALA A 129 -0.06 4.93 19.01
CA ALA A 129 1.37 4.69 18.88
C ALA A 129 1.78 4.30 17.44
N PHE A 130 0.86 3.69 16.68
CA PHE A 130 1.12 3.24 15.30
C PHE A 130 0.78 4.28 14.24
N VAL A 131 -0.17 5.18 14.54
CA VAL A 131 -0.70 6.18 13.59
C VAL A 131 0.39 7.08 12.99
N PRO A 132 1.31 7.68 13.77
CA PRO A 132 2.33 8.58 13.21
C PRO A 132 3.26 7.89 12.21
N GLY A 133 3.72 6.67 12.54
CA GLY A 133 4.61 5.91 11.67
C GLY A 133 3.95 5.46 10.37
N PHE A 134 2.71 4.96 10.48
CA PHE A 134 1.92 4.56 9.31
C PHE A 134 1.58 5.75 8.41
N LEU A 135 1.20 6.90 8.98
CA LEU A 135 0.95 8.13 8.24
C LEU A 135 2.21 8.65 7.56
N ALA A 136 3.34 8.77 8.27
CA ALA A 136 4.59 9.24 7.70
C ALA A 136 5.04 8.37 6.52
N SER A 137 4.95 7.04 6.67
CA SER A 137 5.26 6.10 5.60
C SER A 137 4.31 6.22 4.41
N SER A 138 3.00 6.24 4.70
CA SER A 138 1.95 6.27 3.69
C SER A 138 1.95 7.57 2.91
N ILE A 139 2.13 8.72 3.57
CA ILE A 139 2.24 10.03 2.91
C ILE A 139 3.44 10.02 1.96
N THR A 140 4.61 9.62 2.45
CA THR A 140 5.84 9.61 1.65
C THR A 140 5.69 8.70 0.42
N GLY A 141 5.24 7.46 0.64
CA GLY A 141 5.10 6.49 -0.43
C GLY A 141 3.97 6.80 -1.41
N SER A 142 2.83 7.27 -0.93
CA SER A 142 1.70 7.64 -1.80
C SER A 142 2.00 8.87 -2.66
N LEU A 143 2.77 9.84 -2.15
CA LEU A 143 3.28 10.98 -2.94
C LEU A 143 4.23 10.50 -4.03
N LEU A 144 5.15 9.59 -3.72
CA LEU A 144 6.04 8.97 -4.71
C LEU A 144 5.24 8.23 -5.79
N GLY A 145 4.29 7.38 -5.38
CA GLY A 145 3.40 6.67 -6.30
C GLY A 145 2.59 7.62 -7.19
N TRP A 146 2.09 8.72 -6.62
CA TRP A 146 1.38 9.76 -7.36
C TRP A 146 2.28 10.47 -8.39
N LEU A 147 3.51 10.83 -8.01
CA LEU A 147 4.47 11.49 -8.90
C LEU A 147 4.79 10.61 -10.12
N ILE A 148 5.03 9.31 -9.88
CA ILE A 148 5.30 8.32 -10.93
C ILE A 148 4.08 8.16 -11.84
N ILE A 149 2.92 7.87 -11.27
CA ILE A 149 1.72 7.57 -12.06
C ILE A 149 1.19 8.80 -12.79
N ARG A 150 1.47 10.02 -12.33
CA ARG A 150 1.08 11.27 -13.01
C ARG A 150 1.64 11.34 -14.43
N ARG A 151 2.84 10.80 -14.67
CA ARG A 151 3.52 10.77 -15.98
C ARG A 151 3.02 9.67 -16.93
N LEU A 152 2.37 8.64 -16.41
CA LEU A 152 1.88 7.49 -17.20
C LEU A 152 0.47 7.72 -17.75
N LYS A 153 0.18 7.34 -18.99
CA LYS A 153 -1.20 7.33 -19.52
C LYS A 153 -1.97 6.17 -18.91
N THR A 154 -3.13 6.44 -18.32
CA THR A 154 -3.95 5.39 -17.70
C THR A 154 -4.85 4.71 -18.72
N PRO A 155 -5.21 3.42 -18.54
CA PRO A 155 -6.12 2.71 -19.43
C PRO A 155 -7.45 3.47 -19.69
N GLN A 156 -7.97 4.16 -18.67
CA GLN A 156 -9.21 4.95 -18.81
C GLN A 156 -9.00 6.26 -19.62
N GLN A 157 -7.77 6.78 -19.73
CA GLN A 157 -7.45 7.92 -20.61
C GLN A 157 -7.32 7.48 -22.07
N LEU A 158 -6.99 6.21 -22.32
CA LEU A 158 -6.89 5.62 -23.65
C LEU A 158 -8.26 5.26 -24.24
N GLN A 159 -9.30 5.10 -23.40
CA GLN A 159 -10.69 4.83 -23.83
C GLN A 159 -11.52 6.09 -24.13
N LYS A 160 -10.99 7.30 -23.87
CA LYS A 160 -11.66 8.58 -24.15
C LYS A 160 -11.22 9.23 -25.48
N LYS A 161 -10.51 8.49 -26.33
CA LYS A 161 -10.18 8.83 -27.72
C LYS A 161 -10.90 7.86 -28.64
#